data_AF-A0A060BRB7-F1
#
_entry.id   AF-A0A060BRB7-F1
#
_cell.length_a   1.000
_cell.length_b   1.000
_cell.length_c   1.000
_cell.angle_alpha   90.00
_cell.angle_beta   90.00
_cell.angle_gamma   90.00
#
_symmetry.space_group_name_H-M   'P 1'
#
loop_
_entity.id
_entity.type
_entity.pdbx_description
1 polymer ?
#
loop_
_entity_poly.entity_id
_entity_poly.type
_entity_poly.pdbx_seq_one_letter_code
_entity_poly.pdbx_strand_id
1 'polypeptide(L)'
;VRHHTPWGAAIDYRVPEVRAYVIENAMHWLRDYRFDGLRLDAVHAIVEPGEPNVLTELAETVNTFAAASGRHIHLVLENDDNSAHLLAPTPTVDNGFYRAQWNDDYHHAWHVLLTQESQGYYLDYQDAAAQVTRTLAEGFGYQGEASPHRDGKARGELSSALP
;
A
#
# COMPACT_ATOMS: atom_id res chain seq x y z
N VAL A 1 -22.17 -7.37 -7.23
CA VAL A 1 -21.44 -8.66 -7.23
C VAL A 1 -20.70 -8.75 -5.91
N ARG A 2 -20.77 -9.87 -5.19
CA ARG A 2 -19.96 -10.07 -3.97
C ARG A 2 -18.52 -10.30 -4.43
N HIS A 3 -17.63 -9.36 -4.14
CA HIS A 3 -16.21 -9.55 -4.35
C HIS A 3 -15.69 -10.49 -3.24
N HIS A 4 -14.67 -11.28 -3.55
CA HIS A 4 -14.00 -12.18 -2.61
C HIS A 4 -12.52 -11.81 -2.58
N THR A 5 -11.96 -11.71 -1.38
CA THR A 5 -10.51 -11.67 -1.17
C THR A 5 -9.99 -13.10 -1.05
N PRO A 6 -8.67 -13.33 -1.10
CA PRO A 6 -8.10 -14.65 -0.84
C PRO A 6 -8.49 -15.24 0.53
N TRP A 7 -8.93 -14.40 1.47
CA TRP A 7 -9.22 -14.77 2.87
C TRP A 7 -10.71 -14.77 3.24
N GLY A 8 -11.61 -14.37 2.33
CA GLY A 8 -13.03 -14.34 2.65
C GLY A 8 -13.87 -13.47 1.73
N ALA A 9 -15.09 -13.16 2.17
CA ALA A 9 -15.93 -12.20 1.47
C ALA A 9 -15.32 -10.80 1.60
N ALA A 10 -15.22 -10.07 0.48
CA ALA A 10 -14.75 -8.70 0.51
C ALA A 10 -15.73 -7.80 1.27
N ILE A 11 -15.19 -6.84 1.99
CA ILE A 11 -15.97 -5.85 2.75
C ILE A 11 -16.58 -4.86 1.76
N ASP A 12 -17.88 -4.60 1.90
CA ASP A 12 -18.59 -3.63 1.06
C ASP A 12 -18.52 -2.24 1.66
N TYR A 13 -17.48 -1.49 1.31
CA TYR A 13 -17.30 -0.13 1.79
C TYR A 13 -18.33 0.86 1.24
N ARG A 14 -19.18 0.50 0.25
CA ARG A 14 -20.27 1.39 -0.19
C ARG A 14 -21.31 1.62 0.89
N VAL A 15 -21.45 0.69 1.83
CA VAL A 15 -22.36 0.79 2.97
C VAL A 15 -21.79 1.81 3.96
N PRO A 16 -22.46 2.95 4.20
CA PRO A 16 -21.92 4.03 5.05
C PRO A 16 -21.54 3.57 6.45
N GLU A 17 -22.30 2.65 7.05
CA GLU A 17 -22.05 2.12 8.39
C GLU A 17 -20.78 1.27 8.44
N VAL A 18 -20.51 0.49 7.39
CA VAL A 18 -19.29 -0.34 7.27
C VAL A 18 -18.07 0.55 7.07
N ARG A 19 -18.20 1.59 6.25
CA ARG A 19 -17.15 2.60 6.04
C ARG A 19 -16.84 3.36 7.34
N ALA A 20 -17.87 3.86 8.01
CA ALA A 20 -17.72 4.57 9.28
C ALA A 20 -17.05 3.68 10.33
N TYR A 21 -17.41 2.39 10.38
CA TYR A 21 -16.80 1.45 11.31
C TYR A 21 -15.27 1.37 11.17
N VAL A 22 -14.73 1.25 9.96
CA VAL A 22 -13.27 1.11 9.78
C VAL A 22 -12.53 2.42 10.05
N ILE A 23 -13.11 3.56 9.68
CA ILE A 23 -12.51 4.87 9.95
C ILE A 23 -12.52 5.16 11.44
N GLU A 24 -13.65 4.96 12.12
CA GLU A 24 -13.74 5.16 13.57
C GLU A 24 -12.88 4.16 14.35
N ASN A 25 -12.67 2.94 13.83
CA ASN A 25 -11.73 2.00 14.44
C ASN A 25 -10.28 2.51 14.36
N ALA A 26 -9.85 3.02 13.20
CA ALA A 26 -8.53 3.64 13.06
C ALA A 26 -8.38 4.85 14.01
N MET A 27 -9.41 5.69 14.08
CA MET A 27 -9.45 6.85 14.97
C MET A 27 -9.44 6.46 16.45
N HIS A 28 -10.09 5.36 16.83
CA HIS A 28 -10.07 4.86 18.20
C HIS A 28 -8.64 4.54 18.67
N TRP A 29 -7.86 3.83 17.84
CA TRP A 29 -6.46 3.52 18.16
C TRP A 29 -5.59 4.78 18.23
N LEU A 30 -5.76 5.71 17.28
CA LEU A 30 -4.95 6.92 17.21
C LEU A 30 -5.31 7.95 18.29
N ARG A 31 -6.60 8.15 18.57
CA ARG A 31 -7.12 9.17 19.50
C ARG A 31 -7.11 8.66 20.93
N ASP A 32 -7.71 7.49 21.17
CA ASP A 32 -8.03 7.03 22.53
C ASP A 32 -6.87 6.24 23.12
N TYR A 33 -6.21 5.40 22.31
CA TYR A 33 -5.00 4.67 22.71
C TYR A 33 -3.70 5.38 22.38
N ARG A 34 -3.76 6.51 21.65
CA ARG A 34 -2.61 7.36 21.33
C ARG A 34 -1.48 6.64 20.59
N PHE A 35 -1.81 5.67 19.73
CA PHE A 35 -0.82 5.11 18.80
C PHE A 35 -0.27 6.22 17.90
N ASP A 36 1.01 6.14 17.55
CA ASP A 36 1.70 7.13 16.70
C ASP A 36 1.63 6.79 15.21
N GLY A 37 0.94 5.71 14.85
CA GLY A 37 0.82 5.27 13.47
C GLY A 37 0.03 4.00 13.33
N LEU A 38 -0.33 3.68 12.09
CA LEU A 38 -1.02 2.46 11.70
C LEU A 38 -0.33 1.89 10.46
N ARG A 39 -0.17 0.56 10.45
CA ARG A 39 0.20 -0.20 9.24
C ARG A 39 -1.07 -0.86 8.72
N LEU A 40 -1.48 -0.51 7.51
CA LEU A 40 -2.67 -1.07 6.87
C LEU A 40 -2.29 -2.34 6.11
N ASP A 41 -2.95 -3.43 6.47
CA ASP A 41 -2.75 -4.75 5.91
C ASP A 41 -3.41 -4.89 4.53
N ALA A 42 -2.70 -5.57 3.62
CA ALA A 42 -3.15 -6.03 2.32
C ALA A 42 -4.05 -5.03 1.58
N VAL A 43 -3.61 -3.78 1.42
CA VAL A 43 -4.49 -2.73 0.89
C VAL A 43 -4.91 -2.96 -0.57
N HIS A 44 -4.14 -3.74 -1.32
CA HIS A 44 -4.49 -4.23 -2.65
C HIS A 44 -5.76 -5.10 -2.66
N ALA A 45 -6.10 -5.73 -1.53
CA ALA A 45 -7.31 -6.53 -1.38
C ALA A 45 -8.53 -5.73 -0.91
N ILE A 46 -8.33 -4.46 -0.54
CA ILE A 46 -9.41 -3.48 -0.39
C ILE A 46 -9.81 -3.11 -1.82
N VAL A 47 -10.62 -3.99 -2.43
CA VAL A 47 -11.24 -3.76 -3.73
C VAL A 47 -11.93 -2.39 -3.70
N GLU A 48 -12.06 -1.72 -4.84
CA GLU A 48 -12.65 -0.37 -4.95
C GLU A 48 -14.19 -0.34 -5.19
N PRO A 49 -15.10 -0.92 -4.36
CA PRO A 49 -16.48 -0.51 -4.42
C PRO A 49 -16.67 0.75 -3.56
N GLY A 50 -16.80 1.90 -4.21
CA GLY A 50 -17.21 3.17 -3.59
C GLY A 50 -16.27 4.34 -3.93
N GLU A 51 -16.86 5.51 -4.14
CA GLU A 51 -16.15 6.77 -4.42
C GLU A 51 -16.51 7.80 -3.33
N PRO A 52 -15.53 8.43 -2.65
CA PRO A 52 -14.08 8.18 -2.76
C PRO A 52 -13.68 6.82 -2.16
N ASN A 53 -12.48 6.35 -2.53
CA ASN A 53 -11.86 5.15 -1.97
C ASN A 53 -11.73 5.28 -0.44
N VAL A 54 -12.05 4.21 0.31
CA VAL A 54 -11.99 4.22 1.79
C VAL A 54 -10.59 4.53 2.32
N LEU A 55 -9.53 4.17 1.59
CA LEU A 55 -8.15 4.49 1.95
C LEU A 55 -7.88 6.00 1.86
N THR A 56 -8.49 6.69 0.90
CA THR A 56 -8.42 8.14 0.77
C THR A 56 -9.11 8.81 1.96
N GLU A 57 -10.35 8.40 2.26
CA GLU A 57 -11.11 8.97 3.38
C GLU A 57 -10.44 8.71 4.74
N LEU A 58 -9.87 7.52 4.94
CA LEU A 58 -9.09 7.20 6.14
C LEU A 58 -7.87 8.11 6.26
N ALA A 59 -7.09 8.27 5.18
CA ALA A 59 -5.91 9.12 5.20
C ALA A 59 -6.25 10.59 5.43
N GLU A 60 -7.30 11.12 4.80
CA GLU A 60 -7.79 12.48 5.03
C GLU A 60 -8.22 12.70 6.49
N THR A 61 -8.98 11.76 7.04
CA THR A 61 -9.45 11.82 8.44
C THR A 61 -8.28 11.83 9.41
N VAL A 62 -7.30 10.94 9.21
CA VAL A 62 -6.12 10.85 10.07
C VAL A 62 -5.22 12.07 9.92
N ASN A 63 -4.99 12.57 8.71
CA ASN A 63 -4.18 13.76 8.48
C ASN A 63 -4.83 15.02 9.09
N THR A 64 -6.16 15.14 9.02
CA THR A 64 -6.91 16.21 9.68
C THR A 64 -6.74 16.15 11.20
N PHE A 65 -6.85 14.95 11.78
CA PHE A 65 -6.62 14.76 13.21
C PHE A 65 -5.18 15.04 13.62
N ALA A 66 -4.18 14.61 12.84
CA ALA A 66 -2.77 14.87 13.07
C ALA A 66 -2.50 16.39 13.11
N ALA A 67 -3.02 17.13 12.13
CA ALA A 67 -2.91 18.59 12.08
C ALA A 67 -3.56 19.28 13.28
N ALA A 68 -4.79 18.87 13.64
CA ALA A 68 -5.53 19.47 14.75
C ALA A 68 -4.90 19.15 16.13
N SER A 69 -4.31 17.97 16.28
CA SER A 69 -3.67 17.54 17.53
C SER A 69 -2.20 17.95 17.66
N GLY A 70 -1.58 18.43 16.58
CA GLY A 70 -0.15 18.71 16.51
C GLY A 70 0.73 17.46 16.58
N ARG A 71 0.16 16.26 16.42
CA ARG A 71 0.88 14.99 16.45
C ARG A 71 1.34 14.60 15.06
N HIS A 72 2.54 14.03 14.98
CA HIS A 72 2.97 13.33 13.79
C HIS A 72 2.41 11.90 13.82
N ILE A 73 1.70 11.47 12.77
CA ILE A 73 1.11 10.14 12.67
C ILE A 73 1.68 9.43 11.43
N HIS A 74 2.21 8.22 11.63
CA HIS A 74 2.80 7.38 10.59
C HIS A 74 1.75 6.43 10.01
N LEU A 75 1.22 6.73 8.82
CA LEU A 75 0.41 5.77 8.06
C LEU A 75 1.30 5.01 7.07
N VAL A 76 1.32 3.69 7.19
CA VAL A 76 2.14 2.79 6.37
C VAL A 76 1.27 1.76 5.68
N LEU A 77 1.52 1.48 4.41
CA LEU A 77 0.76 0.50 3.62
C LEU A 77 1.52 -0.82 3.49
N GLU A 78 0.80 -1.94 3.43
CA GLU A 78 1.23 -3.15 2.72
C GLU A 78 0.48 -3.22 1.39
N ASN A 79 1.18 -2.91 0.30
CA ASN A 79 0.61 -2.80 -1.03
C ASN A 79 1.41 -3.61 -2.05
N ASP A 80 0.87 -4.76 -2.46
CA ASP A 80 1.51 -5.62 -3.45
C ASP A 80 1.36 -5.10 -4.89
N ASP A 81 0.50 -4.10 -5.13
CA ASP A 81 0.28 -3.56 -6.48
C ASP A 81 1.27 -2.45 -6.87
N ASN A 82 2.17 -2.04 -5.96
CA ASN A 82 3.13 -0.95 -6.19
C ASN A 82 2.47 0.35 -6.69
N SER A 83 1.30 0.68 -6.14
CA SER A 83 0.52 1.88 -6.48
C SER A 83 1.16 3.14 -5.88
N ALA A 84 2.12 3.71 -6.60
CA ALA A 84 2.90 4.88 -6.18
C ALA A 84 2.03 6.11 -5.85
N HIS A 85 0.88 6.28 -6.51
CA HIS A 85 -0.02 7.42 -6.27
C HIS A 85 -0.52 7.52 -4.81
N LEU A 86 -0.58 6.41 -4.06
CA LEU A 86 -0.96 6.42 -2.65
C LEU A 86 0.07 7.14 -1.74
N LEU A 87 1.32 7.23 -2.21
CA LEU A 87 2.43 7.89 -1.55
C LEU A 87 2.68 9.30 -2.10
N ALA A 88 2.12 9.63 -3.26
CA ALA A 88 2.34 10.91 -3.91
C ALA A 88 1.77 12.08 -3.08
N PRO A 89 2.47 13.23 -3.04
CA PRO A 89 1.93 14.46 -2.47
C PRO A 89 0.58 14.83 -3.09
N THR A 90 -0.31 15.40 -2.28
CA THR A 90 -1.57 15.96 -2.76
C THR A 90 -1.55 17.47 -2.59
N PRO A 91 -2.41 18.25 -3.29
CA PRO A 91 -2.47 19.70 -3.12
C PRO A 91 -2.72 20.16 -1.67
N THR A 92 -3.25 19.28 -0.82
CA THR A 92 -3.62 19.55 0.57
C THR A 92 -2.71 18.86 1.59
N VAL A 93 -1.82 17.96 1.17
CA VAL A 93 -0.91 17.21 2.06
C VAL A 93 0.46 17.04 1.39
N ASP A 94 1.44 17.82 1.85
CA ASP A 94 2.80 17.91 1.27
C ASP A 94 3.54 16.56 1.23
N ASN A 95 3.25 15.64 2.16
CA ASN A 95 3.90 14.31 2.27
C ASN A 95 2.95 13.14 1.90
N GLY A 96 1.97 13.40 1.03
CA GLY A 96 1.02 12.41 0.52
C GLY A 96 0.02 11.88 1.55
N PHE A 97 -0.89 11.01 1.09
CA PHE A 97 -1.89 10.37 1.95
C PHE A 97 -1.22 9.43 2.97
N TYR A 98 -0.28 8.61 2.49
CA TYR A 98 0.48 7.64 3.28
C TYR A 98 1.97 8.02 3.31
N ARG A 99 2.64 7.77 4.44
CA ARG A 99 4.03 8.18 4.66
C ARG A 99 5.04 7.20 4.05
N ALA A 100 4.67 5.93 3.96
CA ALA A 100 5.51 4.88 3.42
C ALA A 100 4.66 3.66 3.03
N GLN A 101 5.28 2.73 2.31
CA GLN A 101 4.75 1.38 2.18
C GLN A 101 5.85 0.35 2.43
N TRP A 102 5.45 -0.87 2.72
CA TRP A 102 6.32 -2.04 2.61
C TRP A 102 6.72 -2.25 1.16
N ASN A 103 8.01 -2.43 0.94
CA ASN A 103 8.59 -2.65 -0.38
C ASN A 103 9.09 -4.08 -0.47
N ASP A 104 8.18 -4.99 -0.80
CA ASP A 104 8.48 -6.40 -0.85
C ASP A 104 9.41 -6.75 -2.02
N ASP A 105 9.44 -5.94 -3.09
CA ASP A 105 10.35 -6.12 -4.22
C ASP A 105 11.82 -6.13 -3.76
N TYR A 106 12.16 -5.26 -2.80
CA TYR A 106 13.50 -5.23 -2.20
C TYR A 106 13.82 -6.55 -1.48
N HIS A 107 12.90 -7.04 -0.66
CA HIS A 107 13.04 -8.32 0.03
C HIS A 107 13.16 -9.49 -0.96
N HIS A 108 12.28 -9.56 -1.95
CA HIS A 108 12.25 -10.64 -2.94
C HIS A 108 13.52 -10.67 -3.78
N ALA A 109 14.00 -9.51 -4.25
CA ALA A 109 15.23 -9.41 -5.03
C ALA A 109 16.43 -9.96 -4.25
N TRP A 110 16.57 -9.58 -2.97
CA TRP A 110 17.63 -10.12 -2.12
C TRP A 110 17.46 -11.62 -1.85
N HIS A 111 16.24 -12.07 -1.57
CA HIS A 111 15.97 -13.48 -1.31
C HIS A 111 16.36 -14.34 -2.51
N VAL A 112 15.93 -13.97 -3.72
CA VAL A 112 16.27 -14.73 -4.94
C VAL A 112 17.76 -14.66 -5.23
N LEU A 113 18.41 -13.51 -5.02
CA LEU A 113 19.86 -13.37 -5.21
C LEU A 113 20.65 -14.34 -4.32
N LEU A 114 20.20 -14.55 -3.09
CA LEU A 114 20.91 -15.36 -2.09
C LEU A 114 20.53 -16.84 -2.12
N THR A 115 19.29 -17.17 -2.48
CA THR A 115 18.74 -18.53 -2.36
C THR A 115 18.50 -19.21 -3.70
N GLN A 116 18.41 -18.44 -4.79
CA GLN A 116 18.00 -18.90 -6.12
C GLN A 116 16.59 -19.50 -6.16
N GLU A 117 15.75 -19.21 -5.16
CA GLU A 117 14.36 -19.67 -5.15
C GLU A 117 13.56 -19.01 -6.29
N SER A 118 12.67 -19.78 -6.90
CA SER A 118 11.90 -19.36 -8.08
C SER A 118 10.42 -19.72 -8.00
N GLN A 119 9.95 -20.15 -6.82
CA GLN A 119 8.57 -20.56 -6.60
C GLN A 119 7.68 -19.36 -6.22
N GLY A 120 6.40 -19.43 -6.59
CA GLY A 120 5.45 -18.37 -6.25
C GLY A 120 5.85 -17.01 -6.82
N TYR A 121 5.74 -15.96 -6.01
CA TYR A 121 6.08 -14.59 -6.39
C TYR A 121 7.58 -14.38 -6.66
N TYR A 122 8.47 -15.28 -6.22
CA TYR A 122 9.90 -15.19 -6.53
C TYR A 122 10.19 -15.36 -8.03
N LEU A 123 9.26 -15.93 -8.81
CA LEU A 123 9.36 -16.02 -10.26
C LEU A 123 9.55 -14.64 -10.93
N ASP A 124 9.09 -13.57 -10.29
CA ASP A 124 9.21 -12.20 -10.81
C ASP A 124 10.63 -11.61 -10.67
N TYR A 125 11.53 -12.26 -9.91
CA TYR A 125 12.82 -11.68 -9.51
C TYR A 125 14.02 -12.50 -9.98
N GLN A 126 13.87 -13.26 -11.06
CA GLN A 126 14.93 -14.15 -11.56
C GLN A 126 16.15 -13.39 -12.11
N ASP A 127 16.00 -12.13 -12.50
CA ASP A 127 17.13 -11.19 -12.70
C ASP A 127 17.45 -10.43 -11.41
N ALA A 128 17.84 -11.18 -10.38
CA ALA A 128 17.87 -10.69 -9.00
C ALA A 128 18.84 -9.51 -8.77
N ALA A 129 20.00 -9.52 -9.43
CA ALA A 129 21.00 -8.45 -9.28
C ALA A 129 20.50 -7.11 -9.87
N ALA A 130 19.82 -7.17 -11.03
CA ALA A 130 19.19 -6.00 -11.62
C ALA A 130 18.04 -5.49 -10.73
N GLN A 131 17.22 -6.39 -10.19
CA GLN A 131 16.13 -6.04 -9.27
C GLN A 131 16.62 -5.42 -7.96
N VAL A 132 17.71 -5.91 -7.36
CA VAL A 132 18.31 -5.28 -6.17
C VAL A 132 18.79 -3.85 -6.50
N THR A 133 19.46 -3.69 -7.64
CA THR A 133 19.96 -2.37 -8.06
C THR A 133 18.81 -1.39 -8.29
N ARG A 134 17.75 -1.86 -8.96
CA ARG A 134 16.56 -1.05 -9.24
C ARG A 134 15.82 -0.65 -7.97
N THR A 135 15.55 -1.61 -7.08
CA THR A 135 14.81 -1.33 -5.83
C THR A 135 15.56 -0.37 -4.92
N LEU A 136 16.90 -0.42 -4.90
CA LEU A 136 17.72 0.56 -4.19
C LEU A 136 17.72 1.95 -4.85
N ALA A 137 17.67 2.02 -6.18
CA ALA A 137 17.76 3.27 -6.93
C ALA A 137 16.41 3.99 -7.09
N GLU A 138 15.33 3.25 -7.23
CA GLU A 138 14.02 3.76 -7.67
C GLU A 138 12.88 3.39 -6.70
N GLY A 139 13.16 2.65 -5.63
CA GLY A 139 12.15 2.12 -4.71
C GLY A 139 11.57 0.81 -5.23
N PHE A 140 10.64 0.85 -6.20
CA PHE A 140 9.98 -0.36 -6.69
C PHE A 140 10.75 -1.07 -7.80
N GLY A 141 10.74 -2.41 -7.76
CA GLY A 141 11.31 -3.27 -8.80
C GLY A 141 10.38 -3.40 -10.01
N TYR A 142 9.07 -3.34 -9.76
CA TYR A 142 8.01 -3.27 -10.77
C TYR A 142 7.31 -1.91 -10.75
N GLN A 143 7.30 -1.23 -11.89
CA GLN A 143 6.75 0.12 -12.10
C GLN A 143 5.90 0.19 -13.39
N GLY A 144 5.29 -0.92 -13.79
CA GLY A 144 4.44 -1.07 -14.97
C GLY A 144 4.79 -2.27 -15.84
N GLU A 145 5.89 -2.97 -15.54
CA GLU A 145 6.31 -4.18 -16.25
C GLU A 145 5.35 -5.35 -16.03
N ALA A 146 5.30 -6.25 -17.00
CA ALA A 146 4.56 -7.49 -16.91
C ALA A 146 5.18 -8.42 -15.85
N SER A 147 4.37 -8.87 -14.89
CA SER A 147 4.77 -9.83 -13.86
C SER A 147 4.54 -11.27 -14.36
N PRO A 148 5.59 -12.10 -14.51
CA PRO A 148 5.45 -13.53 -14.77
C PRO A 148 4.54 -14.27 -13.79
N HIS A 149 4.61 -13.95 -12.50
CA HIS A 149 3.80 -14.53 -11.44
C HIS A 149 2.30 -14.22 -11.61
N ARG A 150 1.98 -13.05 -12.16
CA ARG A 150 0.60 -12.57 -12.39
C ARG A 150 0.12 -12.79 -13.83
N ASP A 151 0.61 -13.85 -14.48
CA ASP A 151 0.26 -14.21 -15.86
C ASP A 151 0.51 -13.09 -16.89
N GLY A 152 1.58 -12.31 -16.69
CA GLY A 152 1.99 -11.22 -17.58
C GLY A 152 1.20 -9.92 -17.40
N LYS A 153 0.35 -9.80 -16.37
CA LYS A 153 -0.31 -8.52 -16.04
C LYS A 153 0.73 -7.49 -15.61
N ALA A 154 0.52 -6.24 -16.02
CA ALA A 154 1.34 -5.11 -15.56
C ALA A 154 1.20 -4.95 -14.04
N ARG A 155 2.31 -4.67 -13.35
CA ARG A 155 2.37 -4.42 -11.91
C ARG A 155 3.14 -3.13 -11.65
N GLY A 156 2.62 -2.29 -10.75
CA GLY A 156 3.26 -1.08 -10.30
C GLY A 156 3.02 0.14 -11.17
N GLU A 157 3.33 1.28 -10.56
CA GLU A 157 3.35 2.62 -11.14
C GLU A 157 4.77 3.18 -11.03
N LEU A 158 5.09 4.18 -11.85
CA LEU A 158 6.37 4.89 -11.76
C LEU A 158 6.55 5.51 -10.37
N SER A 159 7.63 5.16 -9.68
CA SER A 159 7.95 5.66 -8.34
C SER A 159 9.04 6.72 -8.33
N SER A 160 9.63 7.05 -9.48
CA SER A 160 10.73 8.01 -9.61
C SER A 160 10.40 9.45 -9.21
N ALA A 161 9.10 9.78 -9.10
CA ALA A 161 8.62 11.08 -8.63
C ALA A 161 8.30 11.12 -7.13
N LEU A 162 8.40 9.98 -6.43
CA LEU A 162 8.24 9.95 -4.98
C LEU A 162 9.50 10.52 -4.30
N PRO A 163 9.34 11.19 -3.14
CA PRO A 163 10.46 11.76 -2.39
C PRO A 163 11.46 10.73 -1.86
#